data_AF-A0A2G3J4I2-F1
#
_entry.id   AF-A0A2G3J4I2-F1
#
_cell.length_a   1.000
_cell.length_b   1.000
_cell.length_c   1.000
_cell.angle_alpha   90.00
_cell.angle_beta   90.00
_cell.angle_gamma   90.00
#
_symmetry.space_group_name_H-M   'P 1'
#
loop_
_entity.id
_entity.type
_entity.pdbx_description
1 polymer ?
#
loop_
_entity_poly.entity_id
_entity_poly.type
_entity_poly.pdbx_seq_one_letter_code
_entity_poly.pdbx_strand_id
1 'polypeptide(L)'
;MTSMRKKYDASFKLEVARMVVDQGLSVAQVVQSMQVGESALRRWIEQYRAEQMGQPGIGNPLTAEQQRIRQLESENRQLRSDNDLLKKASAFFARELK
;
A
#
# COMPACT_ATOMS: atom_id res chain seq x y z
N MET A 1 9.60 -8.81 27.38
CA MET A 1 8.76 -9.90 26.85
C MET A 1 8.31 -9.52 25.44
N THR A 2 8.82 -10.19 24.41
CA THR A 2 8.47 -9.87 23.01
C THR A 2 7.08 -10.44 22.71
N SER A 3 6.05 -9.58 22.80
CA SER A 3 4.67 -9.96 22.46
C SER A 3 4.57 -10.37 20.99
N MET A 4 3.92 -11.50 20.70
CA MET A 4 3.65 -11.94 19.33
C MET A 4 2.80 -10.89 18.61
N ARG A 5 3.32 -10.35 17.50
CA ARG A 5 2.60 -9.39 16.66
C ARG A 5 1.37 -10.06 16.05
N LYS A 6 0.17 -9.62 16.46
CA LYS A 6 -1.07 -9.96 15.75
C LYS A 6 -0.97 -9.47 14.31
N LYS A 7 -1.20 -10.38 13.35
CA LYS A 7 -1.30 -10.05 11.93
C LYS A 7 -2.77 -9.85 11.58
N TYR A 8 -3.04 -8.78 10.86
CA TYR A 8 -4.36 -8.45 10.33
C TYR A 8 -4.28 -8.36 8.81
N ASP A 9 -5.28 -8.88 8.12
CA ASP A 9 -5.45 -8.75 6.67
C ASP A 9 -5.81 -7.30 6.28
N ALA A 10 -5.70 -6.97 4.99
CA ALA A 10 -5.94 -5.62 4.50
C ALA A 10 -7.43 -5.22 4.59
N SER A 11 -8.34 -6.16 4.32
CA SER A 11 -9.79 -5.95 4.40
C SER A 11 -10.23 -5.57 5.81
N PHE A 12 -9.77 -6.30 6.83
CA PHE A 12 -10.06 -5.99 8.22
C PHE A 12 -9.53 -4.61 8.61
N LYS A 13 -8.28 -4.29 8.27
CA LYS A 13 -7.72 -2.96 8.54
C LYS A 13 -8.52 -1.84 7.89
N LEU A 14 -8.96 -2.06 6.65
CA LEU A 14 -9.77 -1.10 5.90
C LEU A 14 -11.12 -0.90 6.58
N GLU A 15 -11.82 -1.97 6.93
CA GLU A 15 -13.12 -1.91 7.60
C GLU A 15 -13.05 -1.10 8.91
N VAL A 16 -12.09 -1.43 9.77
CA VAL A 16 -11.90 -0.74 11.05
C VAL A 16 -11.51 0.73 10.87
N ALA A 17 -10.73 1.07 9.82
CA ALA A 17 -10.43 2.47 9.49
C ALA A 17 -11.68 3.23 9.00
N ARG A 18 -12.53 2.59 8.18
CA ARG A 18 -13.79 3.17 7.67
C ARG A 18 -14.80 3.42 8.78
N MET A 19 -14.86 2.57 9.80
CA MET A 19 -15.70 2.82 10.97
C MET A 19 -15.40 4.17 11.64
N VAL A 20 -14.13 4.58 11.68
CA VAL A 20 -13.75 5.86 12.28
C VAL A 20 -13.88 7.01 11.28
N VAL A 21 -13.43 6.82 10.04
CA VAL A 21 -13.38 7.91 9.06
C VAL A 21 -14.73 8.17 8.40
N ASP A 22 -15.43 7.12 7.99
CA ASP A 22 -16.69 7.23 7.25
C ASP A 22 -17.90 7.26 8.18
N GLN A 23 -17.89 6.44 9.24
CA GLN A 23 -19.03 6.29 10.15
C GLN A 23 -18.93 7.18 11.41
N GLY A 24 -17.80 7.88 11.59
CA GLY A 24 -17.61 8.84 12.68
C GLY A 24 -17.51 8.23 14.09
N LEU A 25 -17.25 6.93 14.20
CA LEU A 25 -17.08 6.29 15.51
C LEU A 25 -15.79 6.74 16.18
N SER A 26 -15.80 6.82 17.51
CA SER A 26 -14.58 7.17 18.24
C SER A 26 -13.56 6.03 18.20
N VAL A 27 -12.28 6.39 18.16
CA VAL A 27 -11.15 5.44 18.22
C VAL A 27 -11.29 4.52 19.43
N ALA A 28 -11.72 5.05 20.58
CA ALA A 28 -11.91 4.26 21.81
C ALA A 28 -12.99 3.18 21.65
N GLN A 29 -14.16 3.53 21.07
CA GLN A 29 -15.23 2.55 20.82
C GLN A 29 -14.77 1.44 19.87
N VAL A 30 -14.04 1.78 18.82
CA VAL A 30 -13.55 0.81 17.84
C VAL A 30 -12.46 -0.09 18.42
N VAL A 31 -11.56 0.45 19.24
CA VAL A 31 -10.56 -0.34 19.99
C VAL A 31 -11.21 -1.38 20.88
N GLN A 32 -12.26 -1.00 21.62
CA GLN A 32 -12.96 -1.91 22.54
C GLN A 32 -13.78 -2.97 21.78
N SER A 33 -14.53 -2.57 20.76
CA SER A 33 -15.39 -3.48 19.99
C SER A 33 -14.60 -4.47 19.14
N MET A 34 -13.54 -4.01 18.46
CA MET A 34 -12.75 -4.84 17.53
C MET A 34 -11.52 -5.48 18.18
N GLN A 35 -11.26 -5.20 19.46
CA GLN A 35 -10.09 -5.69 20.21
C GLN A 35 -8.75 -5.45 19.48
N VAL A 36 -8.62 -4.28 18.88
CA VAL A 36 -7.41 -3.83 18.16
C VAL A 36 -6.59 -2.86 19.01
N GLY A 37 -5.28 -2.85 18.85
CA GLY A 37 -4.44 -1.89 19.55
C GLY A 37 -4.64 -0.46 19.03
N GLU A 38 -4.76 0.52 19.92
CA GLU A 38 -5.02 1.92 19.55
C GLU A 38 -3.98 2.49 18.58
N SER A 39 -2.68 2.26 18.83
CA SER A 39 -1.60 2.72 17.94
C SER A 39 -1.62 2.04 16.57
N ALA A 40 -2.21 0.85 16.45
CA ALA A 40 -2.39 0.19 15.16
C ALA A 40 -3.56 0.83 14.40
N LEU A 41 -4.69 1.04 15.10
CA LEU A 41 -5.87 1.69 14.53
C LEU A 41 -5.55 3.10 14.02
N ARG A 42 -4.85 3.92 14.80
CA ARG A 42 -4.44 5.28 14.38
C ARG A 42 -3.63 5.26 13.08
N ARG A 43 -2.70 4.31 12.93
CA ARG A 43 -1.92 4.14 11.69
C ARG A 43 -2.79 3.72 10.51
N TRP A 44 -3.79 2.87 10.71
CA TRP A 44 -4.71 2.47 9.63
C TRP A 44 -5.63 3.63 9.21
N ILE A 45 -6.05 4.47 10.16
CA ILE A 45 -6.81 5.69 9.87
C ILE A 45 -5.98 6.66 9.03
N GLU A 46 -4.74 6.92 9.42
CA GLU A 46 -3.83 7.79 8.68
C GLU A 46 -3.55 7.28 7.27
N GLN A 47 -3.25 5.97 7.15
CA GLN A 47 -3.11 5.29 5.87
C GLN A 47 -4.35 5.46 5.00
N TYR A 48 -5.54 5.19 5.55
CA TYR A 48 -6.78 5.26 4.79
C TYR A 48 -7.07 6.69 4.31
N ARG A 49 -6.85 7.70 5.17
CA ARG A 49 -6.99 9.11 4.78
C ARG A 49 -6.02 9.51 3.66
N ALA A 50 -4.77 9.09 3.74
CA ALA A 50 -3.79 9.33 2.68
C ALA A 50 -4.25 8.72 1.35
N GLU A 51 -4.71 7.47 1.37
CA GLU A 51 -5.21 6.78 0.18
C GLU A 51 -6.47 7.45 -0.41
N GLN A 52 -7.39 7.95 0.42
CA GLN A 52 -8.55 8.73 -0.04
C GLN A 52 -8.14 10.04 -0.74
N MET A 53 -6.97 10.59 -0.41
CA MET A 53 -6.40 11.77 -1.07
C MET A 53 -5.51 11.39 -2.27
N GLY A 54 -5.47 10.12 -2.67
CA GLY A 54 -4.59 9.62 -3.74
C GLY A 54 -3.10 9.66 -3.37
N GLN A 55 -2.76 9.81 -2.10
CA GLN A 55 -1.39 9.85 -1.63
C GLN A 55 -0.89 8.43 -1.30
N PRO A 56 0.41 8.14 -1.53
CA PRO A 56 1.00 6.90 -1.08
C PRO A 56 0.99 6.84 0.45
N GLY A 57 0.27 5.87 1.02
CA GLY A 57 0.27 5.66 2.46
C GLY A 57 1.61 5.12 2.99
N ILE A 58 1.76 5.14 4.32
CA ILE A 58 2.95 4.73 5.09
C ILE A 58 3.26 3.21 4.94
N GLY A 59 2.30 2.40 4.52
CA GLY A 59 2.46 0.94 4.43
C GLY A 59 1.84 0.30 3.20
N ASN A 60 1.54 -1.00 3.32
CA ASN A 60 0.84 -1.73 2.28
C ASN A 60 -0.54 -1.11 2.03
N PRO A 61 -0.91 -0.86 0.77
CA PRO A 61 -2.19 -0.25 0.44
C PRO A 61 -3.38 -1.00 1.01
N LEU A 62 -4.32 -0.28 1.62
CA LEU A 62 -5.55 -0.83 2.18
C LEU A 62 -6.66 -0.90 1.14
N THR A 63 -6.81 0.15 0.34
CA THR A 63 -7.81 0.27 -0.72
C THR A 63 -7.39 -0.49 -1.97
N ALA A 64 -8.37 -1.10 -2.65
CA ALA A 64 -8.13 -1.84 -3.89
C ALA A 64 -7.54 -0.94 -5.00
N GLU A 65 -7.96 0.33 -5.04
CA GLU A 65 -7.41 1.32 -5.96
C GLU A 65 -5.92 1.56 -5.71
N GLN A 66 -5.52 1.85 -4.48
CA GLN A 66 -4.12 2.08 -4.18
C GLN A 66 -3.27 0.80 -4.34
N GLN A 67 -3.85 -0.38 -4.09
CA GLN A 67 -3.21 -1.67 -4.42
C GLN A 67 -2.94 -1.79 -5.92
N ARG A 68 -3.92 -1.42 -6.76
CA ARG A 68 -3.79 -1.44 -8.21
C ARG A 68 -2.77 -0.42 -8.71
N ILE A 69 -2.77 0.79 -8.16
CA ILE A 69 -1.76 1.83 -8.47
C ILE A 69 -0.36 1.28 -8.21
N ARG A 70 -0.12 0.72 -7.02
CA ARG A 70 1.19 0.15 -6.68
C ARG A 70 1.62 -0.98 -7.61
N GLN A 71 0.67 -1.84 -8.01
CA GLN A 71 0.94 -2.91 -8.97
C GLN A 71 1.37 -2.34 -10.32
N LEU A 72 0.61 -1.38 -10.85
CA LEU A 72 0.88 -0.74 -12.13
C LEU A 72 2.22 0.01 -12.14
N GLU A 73 2.54 0.73 -11.06
CA GLU A 73 3.85 1.38 -10.92
C GLU A 73 5.00 0.36 -10.94
N SER A 74 4.82 -0.80 -10.31
CA SER A 74 5.81 -1.88 -10.33
C SER A 74 6.00 -2.45 -11.72
N GLU A 75 4.92 -2.71 -12.43
CA GLU A 75 4.93 -3.20 -13.80
C GLU A 75 5.59 -2.18 -14.74
N ASN A 76 5.26 -0.90 -14.60
CA ASN A 76 5.85 0.16 -15.42
C ASN A 76 7.37 0.28 -15.19
N ARG A 77 7.83 0.17 -13.93
CA ARG A 77 9.27 0.14 -13.62
C ARG A 77 9.97 -1.05 -14.28
N GLN A 78 9.35 -2.22 -14.25
CA GLN A 78 9.90 -3.41 -14.90
C GLN A 78 10.00 -3.21 -16.42
N LEU A 79 8.91 -2.78 -17.06
CA LEU A 79 8.86 -2.54 -18.49
C LEU A 79 9.88 -1.50 -18.95
N ARG A 80 10.09 -0.42 -18.17
CA ARG A 80 11.13 0.58 -18.45
C ARG A 80 12.53 -0.03 -18.40
N SER A 81 12.79 -0.86 -17.39
CA SER A 81 14.08 -1.53 -17.22
C SER A 81 14.37 -2.49 -18.36
N ASP A 82 13.36 -3.27 -18.77
CA ASP A 82 13.45 -4.18 -19.92
C ASP A 82 13.67 -3.42 -21.22
N ASN A 83 12.96 -2.32 -21.42
CA ASN A 83 13.12 -1.46 -22.60
C ASN A 83 14.53 -0.85 -22.67
N ASP A 84 15.07 -0.39 -21.55
CA ASP A 84 16.42 0.14 -21.46
C ASP A 84 17.48 -0.92 -21.73
N LEU A 85 17.27 -2.16 -21.26
CA LEU A 85 18.14 -3.29 -21.56
C LEU A 85 18.12 -3.62 -23.06
N LEU A 86 16.93 -3.68 -23.67
CA LEU A 86 16.78 -3.93 -25.10
C LEU A 86 17.47 -2.86 -25.94
N LYS A 87 17.30 -1.57 -25.59
CA LYS A 87 17.99 -0.45 -26.26
C LYS A 87 19.51 -0.61 -26.19
N LYS A 88 20.05 -0.96 -25.02
CA LYS A 88 21.49 -1.18 -24.85
C LYS A 88 21.99 -2.36 -25.69
N ALA A 89 21.24 -3.45 -25.73
CA ALA A 89 21.56 -4.61 -26.56
C ALA A 89 21.54 -4.25 -28.06
N SER A 90 20.49 -3.57 -28.53
CA SER A 90 20.40 -3.11 -29.92
C SER A 90 21.55 -2.19 -30.30
N ALA A 91 21.92 -1.24 -29.43
CA ALA A 91 23.05 -0.35 -29.65
C ALA A 91 24.39 -1.11 -29.71
N PHE A 92 24.58 -2.11 -28.85
CA PHE A 92 25.76 -2.98 -28.87
C PHE A 92 25.86 -3.74 -30.21
N PHE A 93 24.79 -4.42 -30.64
CA PHE A 93 24.80 -5.16 -31.90
C PHE A 93 24.98 -4.26 -33.11
N ALA A 94 24.36 -3.08 -33.13
CA ALA A 94 24.55 -2.11 -34.21
C ALA A 94 26.00 -1.61 -34.33
N ARG A 95 26.78 -1.64 -33.24
CA ARG A 95 28.20 -1.30 -33.24
C ARG A 95 29.07 -2.45 -33.73
N GLU A 96 28.78 -3.69 -33.33
CA GLU A 96 29.56 -4.89 -33.72
C GLU A 96 29.34 -5.31 -35.18
N LEU A 97 28.19 -4.98 -35.77
CA LEU A 97 27.87 -5.27 -37.17
C LEU A 97 28.44 -4.25 -38.18
N LYS A 98 29.24 -3.30 -37.71
CA LYS A 98 29.82 -2.21 -38.50
C LYS A 98 31.32 -2.36 -38.61
#